data_AF-A0A1H2JAK6-F1
#
_entry.id   AF-A0A1H2JAK6-F1
#
_cell.length_a   1.000
_cell.length_b   1.000
_cell.length_c   1.000
_cell.angle_alpha   90.00
_cell.angle_beta   90.00
_cell.angle_gamma   90.00
#
_symmetry.space_group_name_H-M   'P 1'
#
loop_
_entity.id
_entity.type
_entity.pdbx_description
1 polymer ?
#
loop_
_entity_poly.entity_id
_entity_poly.type
_entity_poly.pdbx_seq_one_letter_code
_entity_poly.pdbx_strand_id
1 'polypeptide(L)'
;MAGNDGSGPTRRALTGLLDAWLDLDRRGAEALAQARADAMDVARAAGGARVGGAAAAGQVVEHADAGVAVAERELAGLAAVLADECRALVQLLTGVAGSVAPVGLGSGPDAIVEAFPAGDGRAYVADLVADAAVDERQPSEAAERAPAVNAIPLSVAAGLRAAFDESVREDVLAMVCHPRGHAVQLHGPDVSDEALMARVSWKKDPMGRTDTKNSWRRDPDDGTVHSKHGIGHVAGRFTTVEALAKPLQALLAHTGGTIESLHDHLDRHYPDGLALIFVAAEDARLVPGDATGFRGAGTSTARMAQHWTHARRDSMANGGGPMPIVRTDQIADNDRPGAAMILRKIDGEWVLITCFPESAQGNDFTRMGAEA
;
A
#
# COMPACT_ATOMS: atom_id res chain seq x y z
N MET A 1 22.78 4.71 -9.65
CA MET A 1 21.64 5.62 -9.86
C MET A 1 20.99 5.21 -11.17
N ALA A 2 19.95 4.38 -11.12
CA ALA A 2 19.13 4.11 -12.31
C ALA A 2 18.39 5.41 -12.65
N GLY A 3 18.48 5.85 -13.91
CA GLY A 3 17.93 7.11 -14.38
C GLY A 3 16.43 7.20 -14.12
N ASN A 4 15.96 8.40 -13.79
CA ASN A 4 14.54 8.71 -13.78
C ASN A 4 14.05 8.64 -15.23
N ASP A 5 13.49 7.49 -15.62
CA ASP A 5 12.87 7.26 -16.93
C ASP A 5 11.54 8.03 -17.10
N GLY A 6 11.20 8.90 -16.14
CA GLY A 6 9.96 9.68 -16.12
C GLY A 6 8.78 8.94 -15.51
N SER A 7 8.89 7.64 -15.23
CA SER A 7 7.77 6.82 -14.75
C SER A 7 7.17 7.30 -13.42
N GLY A 8 7.97 7.92 -12.54
CA GLY A 8 7.50 8.47 -11.26
C GLY A 8 6.48 9.60 -11.41
N PRO A 9 6.87 10.75 -11.99
CA PRO A 9 5.93 11.83 -12.27
C PRO A 9 4.74 11.39 -13.13
N THR A 10 4.96 10.55 -14.16
CA THR A 10 3.88 10.05 -15.04
C THR A 10 2.88 9.18 -14.26
N ARG A 11 3.35 8.26 -13.42
CA ARG A 11 2.49 7.43 -12.55
C ARG A 11 1.68 8.29 -11.57
N ARG A 12 2.29 9.31 -10.96
CA ARG A 12 1.57 10.21 -10.04
C ARG A 12 0.49 10.99 -10.79
N ALA A 13 0.82 11.56 -11.95
CA ALA A 13 -0.14 12.30 -12.77
C ALA A 13 -1.33 11.43 -13.17
N LEU A 14 -1.07 10.19 -13.61
CA LEU A 14 -2.12 9.24 -13.97
C LEU A 14 -3.03 8.91 -12.77
N THR A 15 -2.44 8.74 -11.58
CA THR A 15 -3.21 8.50 -10.35
C THR A 15 -4.17 9.66 -10.08
N GLY A 16 -3.68 10.90 -10.09
CA GLY A 16 -4.52 12.07 -9.85
C GLY A 16 -5.59 12.29 -10.93
N LEU A 17 -5.31 11.97 -12.19
CA LEU A 17 -6.30 12.06 -13.26
C LEU A 17 -7.38 10.99 -13.15
N LEU A 18 -7.02 9.75 -12.78
CA LEU A 18 -8.01 8.70 -12.53
C LEU A 18 -8.87 9.03 -11.30
N ASP A 19 -8.28 9.56 -10.22
CA ASP A 19 -9.05 10.05 -9.07
C ASP A 19 -10.06 11.12 -9.51
N ALA A 20 -9.63 12.08 -10.33
CA ALA A 20 -10.50 13.14 -10.85
C ALA A 20 -11.59 12.60 -11.77
N TRP A 21 -11.29 11.59 -12.60
CA TRP A 21 -12.27 10.98 -13.49
C TRP A 21 -13.30 10.15 -12.74
N LEU A 22 -12.87 9.36 -11.76
CA LEU A 22 -13.77 8.61 -10.87
C LEU A 22 -14.66 9.56 -10.06
N ASP A 23 -14.12 10.68 -9.56
CA ASP A 23 -14.91 11.67 -8.84
C ASP A 23 -15.90 12.40 -9.75
N LEU A 24 -15.49 12.75 -10.97
CA LEU A 24 -16.36 13.35 -11.99
C LEU A 24 -17.52 12.41 -12.35
N ASP A 25 -17.25 11.14 -12.63
CA ASP A 25 -18.26 10.14 -12.99
C ASP A 25 -19.33 10.04 -11.89
N ARG A 26 -18.88 9.89 -10.65
CA ARG A 26 -19.76 9.72 -9.49
C ARG A 26 -20.50 11.00 -9.11
N ARG A 27 -19.78 12.08 -8.80
CA ARG A 27 -20.38 13.32 -8.30
C ARG A 27 -21.12 14.10 -9.38
N GLY A 28 -20.68 14.00 -10.64
CA GLY A 28 -21.37 14.58 -11.77
C GLY A 28 -22.76 13.97 -11.93
N ALA A 29 -22.87 12.64 -11.92
CA ALA A 29 -24.16 11.96 -11.99
C ALA A 29 -25.08 12.28 -10.80
N GLU A 30 -24.54 12.27 -9.57
CA GLU A 30 -25.27 12.63 -8.36
C GLU A 30 -25.84 14.06 -8.43
N ALA A 31 -25.02 15.04 -8.85
CA ALA A 31 -25.44 16.43 -8.95
C ALA A 31 -26.55 16.65 -9.99
N LEU A 32 -26.45 16.01 -11.16
CA LEU A 32 -27.47 16.10 -12.20
C LEU A 32 -28.78 15.44 -11.77
N ALA A 33 -28.70 14.28 -11.09
CA ALA A 33 -29.87 13.61 -10.53
C ALA A 33 -30.55 14.47 -9.45
N GLN A 34 -29.77 15.09 -8.56
CA GLN A 34 -30.28 16.00 -7.53
C GLN A 34 -30.95 17.22 -8.15
N ALA A 35 -30.36 17.84 -9.17
CA ALA A 35 -30.94 18.99 -9.85
C ALA A 35 -32.32 18.67 -10.48
N ARG A 36 -32.46 17.47 -11.09
CA ARG A 36 -33.76 17.00 -11.61
C ARG A 36 -34.77 16.77 -10.48
N ALA A 37 -34.35 16.17 -9.37
CA ALA A 37 -35.22 15.94 -8.22
C ALA A 37 -35.73 17.26 -7.60
N ASP A 38 -34.83 18.22 -7.39
CA ASP A 38 -35.16 19.55 -6.86
C ASP A 38 -36.14 20.27 -7.79
N ALA A 39 -35.92 20.20 -9.11
CA ALA A 39 -36.83 20.78 -10.10
C ALA A 39 -38.22 20.13 -10.06
N MET A 40 -38.31 18.82 -9.86
CA MET A 40 -39.60 18.12 -9.71
C MET A 40 -40.33 18.53 -8.44
N ASP A 41 -39.61 18.76 -7.34
CA ASP A 41 -40.19 19.24 -6.09
C ASP A 41 -40.72 20.68 -6.22
N VAL A 42 -39.96 21.55 -6.88
CA VAL A 42 -40.41 22.92 -7.21
C VAL A 42 -41.60 22.89 -8.15
N ALA A 43 -41.58 22.05 -9.20
CA ALA A 43 -42.69 21.89 -10.13
C ALA A 43 -43.96 21.40 -9.42
N ARG A 44 -43.84 20.44 -8.48
CA ARG A 44 -44.97 19.96 -7.67
C ARG A 44 -45.55 21.08 -6.79
N ALA A 45 -44.70 21.89 -6.18
CA ALA A 45 -45.13 23.05 -5.39
C ALA A 45 -45.84 24.10 -6.26
N ALA A 46 -45.29 24.40 -7.45
CA ALA A 46 -45.89 25.33 -8.41
C ALA A 46 -47.23 24.82 -8.96
N GLY A 47 -47.35 23.52 -9.22
CA GLY A 47 -48.57 22.88 -9.71
C GLY A 47 -49.74 22.96 -8.73
N GLY A 48 -49.48 23.09 -7.43
CA GLY A 48 -50.50 23.30 -6.40
C GLY A 48 -51.11 24.72 -6.35
N ALA A 49 -50.57 25.67 -7.13
CA ALA A 49 -51.06 27.04 -7.17
C ALA A 49 -52.32 27.19 -8.06
N ARG A 50 -53.28 28.02 -7.64
CA ARG A 50 -54.63 28.10 -8.26
C ARG A 50 -54.63 28.50 -9.73
N VAL A 51 -54.01 29.63 -10.08
CA VAL A 51 -54.07 30.19 -11.45
C VAL A 51 -52.69 30.11 -12.07
N GLY A 52 -52.58 29.39 -13.20
CA GLY A 52 -51.31 29.24 -13.94
C GLY A 52 -50.32 28.23 -13.36
N GLY A 53 -50.62 27.59 -12.22
CA GLY A 53 -49.71 26.66 -11.54
C GLY A 53 -49.25 25.48 -12.40
N ALA A 54 -50.15 24.89 -13.19
CA ALA A 54 -49.80 23.80 -14.11
C ALA A 54 -48.84 24.24 -15.23
N ALA A 55 -49.00 25.46 -15.77
CA ALA A 55 -48.11 26.01 -16.78
C ALA A 55 -46.73 26.35 -16.19
N ALA A 56 -46.71 26.95 -14.98
CA ALA A 56 -45.48 27.22 -14.25
C ALA A 56 -44.73 25.93 -13.89
N ALA A 57 -45.43 24.88 -13.46
CA ALA A 57 -44.83 23.57 -13.21
C ALA A 57 -44.17 22.98 -14.47
N GLY A 58 -44.84 23.06 -15.62
CA GLY A 58 -44.27 22.63 -16.91
C GLY A 58 -43.01 23.41 -17.30
N GLN A 59 -43.02 24.73 -17.13
CA GLN A 59 -41.86 25.60 -17.40
C GLN A 59 -40.67 25.29 -16.49
N VAL A 60 -40.91 25.01 -15.20
CA VAL A 60 -39.85 24.62 -14.26
C VAL A 60 -39.15 23.36 -14.74
N VAL A 61 -39.91 22.33 -15.12
CA VAL A 61 -39.36 21.08 -15.65
C VAL A 61 -38.58 21.31 -16.94
N GLU A 62 -39.15 22.05 -17.89
CA GLU A 62 -38.52 22.33 -19.18
C GLU A 62 -37.19 23.10 -19.03
N HIS A 63 -37.16 24.15 -18.20
CA HIS A 63 -35.95 24.91 -17.95
C HIS A 63 -34.89 24.10 -17.20
N ALA A 64 -35.32 23.28 -16.24
CA ALA A 64 -34.41 22.38 -15.52
C ALA A 64 -33.80 21.34 -16.46
N ASP A 65 -34.60 20.68 -17.29
CA ASP A 65 -34.11 19.70 -18.26
C ASP A 65 -33.15 20.33 -19.28
N ALA A 66 -33.44 21.55 -19.76
CA ALA A 66 -32.54 22.28 -20.64
C ALA A 66 -31.21 22.62 -19.95
N GLY A 67 -31.25 23.08 -18.69
CA GLY A 67 -30.06 23.37 -17.89
C GLY A 67 -29.22 22.13 -17.62
N VAL A 68 -29.86 21.03 -17.23
CA VAL A 68 -29.21 19.73 -16.99
C VAL A 68 -28.57 19.21 -18.29
N ALA A 69 -29.25 19.31 -19.44
CA ALA A 69 -28.68 18.91 -20.72
C ALA A 69 -27.44 19.74 -21.12
N VAL A 70 -27.39 21.03 -20.75
CA VAL A 70 -26.18 21.86 -20.94
C VAL A 70 -25.06 21.36 -20.03
N ALA A 71 -25.34 21.16 -18.74
CA ALA A 71 -24.36 20.68 -17.78
C ALA A 71 -23.81 19.28 -18.16
N GLU A 72 -24.67 18.37 -18.60
CA GLU A 72 -24.29 17.04 -19.11
C GLU A 72 -23.28 17.14 -20.25
N ARG A 73 -23.46 18.08 -21.20
CA ARG A 73 -22.51 18.27 -22.31
C ARG A 73 -21.17 18.83 -21.85
N GLU A 74 -21.17 19.81 -20.94
CA GLU A 74 -19.92 20.37 -20.39
C GLU A 74 -19.12 19.32 -19.61
N LEU A 75 -19.80 18.52 -18.77
CA LEU A 75 -19.17 17.45 -18.01
C LEU A 75 -18.68 16.30 -18.91
N ALA A 76 -19.42 15.97 -19.98
CA ALA A 76 -18.95 15.03 -21.00
C ALA A 76 -17.69 15.53 -21.73
N GLY A 77 -17.61 16.85 -21.99
CA GLY A 77 -16.41 17.48 -22.54
C GLY A 77 -15.20 17.31 -21.61
N LEU A 78 -15.38 17.49 -20.30
CA LEU A 78 -14.33 17.24 -19.31
C LEU A 78 -13.92 15.76 -19.24
N ALA A 79 -14.89 14.84 -19.28
CA ALA A 79 -14.61 13.40 -19.31
C ALA A 79 -13.78 13.01 -20.53
N ALA A 80 -14.01 13.64 -21.69
CA ALA A 80 -13.18 13.43 -22.88
C ALA A 80 -11.74 13.89 -22.70
N VAL A 81 -11.51 15.05 -22.07
CA VAL A 81 -10.16 15.52 -21.75
C VAL A 81 -9.44 14.56 -20.79
N LEU A 82 -10.13 14.11 -19.73
CA LEU A 82 -9.56 13.15 -18.78
C LEU A 82 -9.21 11.81 -19.45
N ALA A 83 -10.09 11.31 -20.33
CA ALA A 83 -9.84 10.11 -21.12
C ALA A 83 -8.59 10.24 -22.01
N ASP A 84 -8.45 11.36 -22.72
CA ASP A 84 -7.32 11.63 -23.62
C ASP A 84 -5.98 11.78 -22.88
N GLU A 85 -5.98 12.42 -21.72
CA GLU A 85 -4.78 12.57 -20.89
C GLU A 85 -4.40 11.24 -20.21
N CYS A 86 -5.37 10.49 -19.67
CA CYS A 86 -5.12 9.16 -19.12
C CYS A 86 -4.56 8.22 -20.19
N ARG A 87 -5.11 8.25 -21.41
CA ARG A 87 -4.58 7.51 -22.56
C ARG A 87 -3.11 7.83 -22.81
N ALA A 88 -2.75 9.11 -22.86
CA ALA A 88 -1.37 9.54 -23.11
C ALA A 88 -0.40 9.05 -22.02
N LEU A 89 -0.78 9.16 -20.74
CA LEU A 89 0.06 8.72 -19.62
C LEU A 89 0.19 7.19 -19.54
N VAL A 90 -0.89 6.46 -19.82
CA VAL A 90 -0.84 4.98 -19.91
C VAL A 90 0.08 4.56 -21.05
N GLN A 91 0.04 5.23 -22.21
CA GLN A 91 0.96 4.97 -23.30
C GLN A 91 2.42 5.20 -22.89
N LEU A 92 2.72 6.26 -22.13
CA LEU A 92 4.07 6.52 -21.62
C LEU A 92 4.55 5.45 -20.63
N LEU A 93 3.67 4.92 -19.77
CA LEU A 93 4.03 3.90 -18.77
C LEU A 93 4.12 2.48 -19.34
N THR A 94 3.29 2.17 -20.33
CA THR A 94 3.18 0.80 -20.88
C THR A 94 3.86 0.63 -22.23
N GLY A 95 4.13 1.73 -22.95
CA GLY A 95 4.59 1.71 -24.33
C GLY A 95 3.51 1.35 -25.35
N VAL A 96 2.28 1.06 -24.92
CA VAL A 96 1.20 0.61 -25.79
C VAL A 96 0.31 1.79 -26.18
N ALA A 97 0.24 2.07 -27.49
CA ALA A 97 -0.70 3.04 -28.03
C ALA A 97 -2.12 2.46 -28.07
N GLY A 98 -3.12 3.30 -27.82
CA GLY A 98 -4.53 2.93 -27.89
C GLY A 98 -5.42 4.16 -27.86
N SER A 99 -6.69 4.00 -28.24
CA SER A 99 -7.73 5.02 -28.08
C SER A 99 -8.53 4.74 -26.81
N VAL A 100 -8.85 5.77 -26.04
CA VAL A 100 -9.74 5.66 -24.88
C VAL A 100 -10.99 6.46 -25.19
N ALA A 101 -12.15 5.81 -25.12
CA ALA A 101 -13.42 6.51 -25.33
C ALA A 101 -13.82 7.25 -24.05
N PRO A 102 -14.41 8.46 -24.13
CA PRO A 102 -15.07 9.04 -22.97
C PRO A 102 -16.21 8.15 -22.52
N VAL A 103 -16.38 8.01 -21.20
CA VAL A 103 -17.51 7.29 -20.61
C VAL A 103 -18.60 8.27 -20.20
N GLY A 104 -19.84 7.80 -20.22
CA GLY A 104 -20.97 8.57 -19.69
C GLY A 104 -20.88 8.70 -18.17
N LEU A 105 -21.39 9.80 -17.61
CA LEU A 105 -21.43 9.99 -16.16
C LEU A 105 -22.30 8.93 -15.47
N GLY A 106 -21.88 8.50 -14.28
CA GLY A 106 -22.55 7.47 -13.50
C GLY A 106 -22.42 6.07 -14.08
N SER A 107 -21.49 5.87 -15.02
CA SER A 107 -21.22 4.56 -15.63
C SER A 107 -20.42 3.64 -14.72
N GLY A 108 -19.74 4.22 -13.72
CA GLY A 108 -19.00 3.50 -12.71
C GLY A 108 -17.56 3.16 -13.10
N PRO A 109 -16.79 2.62 -12.13
CA PRO A 109 -15.36 2.37 -12.32
C PRO A 109 -15.04 1.38 -13.44
N ASP A 110 -15.87 0.34 -13.59
CA ASP A 110 -15.68 -0.69 -14.62
C ASP A 110 -15.78 -0.11 -16.03
N ALA A 111 -16.68 0.85 -16.26
CA ALA A 111 -16.81 1.49 -17.56
C ALA A 111 -15.54 2.31 -17.92
N ILE A 112 -14.92 2.98 -16.94
CA ILE A 112 -13.65 3.69 -17.13
C ILE A 112 -12.54 2.71 -17.51
N VAL A 113 -12.45 1.56 -16.85
CA VAL A 113 -11.50 0.50 -17.22
C VAL A 113 -11.80 -0.03 -18.62
N GLU A 114 -13.07 -0.28 -18.93
CA GLU A 114 -13.50 -0.82 -20.22
C GLU A 114 -13.30 0.15 -21.39
N ALA A 115 -13.22 1.46 -21.13
CA ALA A 115 -12.88 2.45 -22.13
C ALA A 115 -11.47 2.25 -22.73
N PHE A 116 -10.57 1.57 -22.03
CA PHE A 116 -9.26 1.21 -22.55
C PHE A 116 -9.33 -0.06 -23.41
N PRO A 117 -8.60 -0.13 -24.54
CA PRO A 117 -8.53 -1.34 -25.35
C PRO A 117 -7.93 -2.50 -24.56
N ALA A 118 -8.37 -3.73 -24.85
CA ALA A 118 -7.84 -4.93 -24.22
C ALA A 118 -6.31 -5.02 -24.41
N GLY A 119 -5.60 -5.33 -23.31
CA GLY A 119 -4.14 -5.44 -23.28
C GLY A 119 -3.55 -4.80 -22.02
N ASP A 120 -2.23 -4.59 -22.04
CA ASP A 120 -1.45 -4.06 -20.92
C ASP A 120 -1.97 -2.73 -20.37
N GLY A 121 -2.43 -1.81 -21.24
CA GLY A 121 -2.96 -0.52 -20.82
C GLY A 121 -4.23 -0.65 -19.99
N ARG A 122 -5.20 -1.47 -20.43
CA ARG A 122 -6.42 -1.76 -19.66
C ARG A 122 -6.07 -2.48 -18.35
N ALA A 123 -5.20 -3.49 -18.39
CA ALA A 123 -4.80 -4.23 -17.18
C ALA A 123 -4.13 -3.30 -16.16
N TYR A 124 -3.29 -2.37 -16.62
CA TYR A 124 -2.67 -1.35 -15.78
C TYR A 124 -3.72 -0.48 -15.09
N VAL A 125 -4.69 0.06 -15.83
CA VAL A 125 -5.75 0.92 -15.28
C VAL A 125 -6.68 0.13 -14.36
N ALA A 126 -7.05 -1.10 -14.72
CA ALA A 126 -7.87 -1.97 -13.90
C ALA A 126 -7.28 -2.16 -12.50
N ASP A 127 -5.96 -2.38 -12.40
CA ASP A 127 -5.26 -2.54 -11.13
C ASP A 127 -5.25 -1.24 -10.29
N LEU A 128 -5.23 -0.06 -10.94
CA LEU A 128 -5.35 1.22 -10.22
C LEU A 128 -6.76 1.45 -9.69
N VAL A 129 -7.74 1.20 -10.55
CA VAL A 129 -9.16 1.46 -10.28
C VAL A 129 -9.69 0.50 -9.21
N ALA A 130 -9.22 -0.77 -9.21
CA ALA A 130 -9.59 -1.76 -8.20
C ALA A 130 -9.27 -1.29 -6.77
N ASP A 131 -8.14 -0.62 -6.57
CA ASP A 131 -7.73 -0.11 -5.27
C ASP A 131 -8.35 1.26 -4.91
N ALA A 132 -8.75 2.06 -5.90
CA ALA A 132 -9.17 3.45 -5.71
C ALA A 132 -10.37 3.62 -4.76
N ALA A 133 -11.24 2.61 -4.64
CA ALA A 133 -12.41 2.66 -3.77
C ALA A 133 -12.07 2.52 -2.28
N VAL A 134 -10.89 1.98 -1.95
CA VAL A 134 -10.47 1.64 -0.58
C VAL A 134 -9.10 2.21 -0.23
N ASP A 135 -8.54 3.05 -1.09
CA ASP A 135 -7.22 3.64 -0.85
C ASP A 135 -7.22 4.60 0.34
N GLU A 136 -6.09 4.64 1.01
CA GLU A 136 -5.79 5.54 2.10
C GLU A 136 -4.60 6.43 1.72
N ARG A 137 -4.60 7.66 2.24
CA ARG A 137 -3.59 8.67 1.96
C ARG A 137 -3.23 9.37 3.26
N GLN A 138 -2.05 9.07 3.81
CA GLN A 138 -1.52 9.76 4.99
C GLN A 138 -0.66 10.94 4.55
N PRO A 139 -1.01 12.19 4.86
CA PRO A 139 -0.17 13.36 4.58
C PRO A 139 1.18 13.34 5.33
N SER A 140 2.19 14.07 4.85
CA SER A 140 3.53 14.04 5.44
C SER A 140 3.57 14.61 6.86
N GLU A 141 2.71 15.58 7.19
CA GLU A 141 2.54 16.14 8.53
C GLU A 141 1.84 15.18 9.51
N ALA A 142 1.01 14.26 9.00
CA ALA A 142 0.47 13.17 9.80
C ALA A 142 1.53 12.09 10.01
N ALA A 143 2.31 11.76 8.97
CA ALA A 143 3.43 10.83 9.06
C ALA A 143 4.50 11.31 10.06
N GLU A 144 4.79 12.61 10.11
CA GLU A 144 5.69 13.21 11.10
C GLU A 144 5.27 12.91 12.55
N ARG A 145 3.96 12.93 12.81
CA ARG A 145 3.35 12.66 14.13
C ARG A 145 3.11 11.18 14.43
N ALA A 146 3.28 10.29 13.44
CA ALA A 146 3.11 8.85 13.65
C ALA A 146 4.03 8.34 14.77
N PRO A 147 3.52 7.52 15.70
CA PRO A 147 4.27 7.09 16.88
C PRO A 147 5.46 6.21 16.49
N ALA A 148 6.49 6.23 17.32
CA ALA A 148 7.65 5.36 17.19
C ALA A 148 7.64 4.26 18.26
N VAL A 149 8.10 3.07 17.88
CA VAL A 149 8.32 1.93 18.77
C VAL A 149 9.83 1.77 18.95
N ASN A 150 10.42 2.51 19.89
CA ASN A 150 11.87 2.53 20.10
C ASN A 150 12.36 1.52 21.15
N ALA A 151 11.44 0.83 21.83
CA ALA A 151 11.72 -0.19 22.84
C ALA A 151 10.81 -1.40 22.61
N ILE A 152 11.29 -2.58 23.02
CA ILE A 152 10.49 -3.82 23.00
C ILE A 152 9.59 -3.81 24.24
N PRO A 153 8.25 -3.83 24.09
CA PRO A 153 7.36 -3.83 25.24
C PRO A 153 7.52 -5.11 26.07
N LEU A 154 7.42 -4.97 27.40
CA LEU A 154 7.57 -6.10 28.32
C LEU A 154 6.57 -7.23 28.04
N SER A 155 5.35 -6.88 27.62
CA SER A 155 4.32 -7.82 27.18
C SER A 155 4.77 -8.66 25.98
N VAL A 156 5.42 -8.04 24.99
CA VAL A 156 5.95 -8.73 23.81
C VAL A 156 7.12 -9.64 24.19
N ALA A 157 8.05 -9.16 25.01
CA ALA A 157 9.15 -9.98 25.50
C ALA A 157 8.66 -11.19 26.33
N ALA A 158 7.65 -10.99 27.18
CA ALA A 158 7.02 -12.08 27.95
C ALA A 158 6.29 -13.08 27.04
N GLY A 159 5.56 -12.60 26.03
CA GLY A 159 4.89 -13.44 25.04
C GLY A 159 5.88 -14.26 24.21
N LEU A 160 6.99 -13.65 23.75
CA LEU A 160 8.05 -14.35 23.03
C LEU A 160 8.65 -15.43 23.91
N ARG A 161 9.01 -15.09 25.16
CA ARG A 161 9.50 -16.06 26.13
C ARG A 161 8.51 -17.23 26.31
N ALA A 162 7.21 -16.98 26.38
CA ALA A 162 6.16 -18.01 26.52
C ALA A 162 5.95 -18.87 25.27
N ALA A 163 6.34 -18.38 24.09
CA ALA A 163 6.17 -19.08 22.82
C ALA A 163 7.23 -20.18 22.56
N PHE A 164 8.29 -20.24 23.36
CA PHE A 164 9.38 -21.21 23.17
C PHE A 164 9.55 -22.12 24.39
N ASP A 165 9.99 -23.34 24.14
CA ASP A 165 10.28 -24.34 25.16
C ASP A 165 11.41 -23.87 26.10
N GLU A 166 11.36 -24.34 27.35
CA GLU A 166 12.26 -23.89 28.42
C GLU A 166 13.74 -24.02 28.07
N SER A 167 14.09 -25.05 27.29
CA SER A 167 15.47 -25.32 26.87
C SER A 167 16.07 -24.31 25.89
N VAL A 168 15.26 -23.51 25.19
CA VAL A 168 15.74 -22.56 24.17
C VAL A 168 15.23 -21.13 24.38
N ARG A 169 14.30 -20.90 25.30
CA ARG A 169 13.56 -19.64 25.39
C ARG A 169 14.43 -18.41 25.64
N GLU A 170 15.44 -18.50 26.50
CA GLU A 170 16.27 -17.33 26.86
C GLU A 170 17.23 -16.99 25.72
N ASP A 171 17.77 -17.99 25.05
CA ASP A 171 18.66 -17.80 23.90
C ASP A 171 17.91 -17.23 22.69
N VAL A 172 16.71 -17.76 22.41
CA VAL A 172 15.83 -17.19 21.37
C VAL A 172 15.44 -15.76 21.72
N LEU A 173 15.09 -15.49 22.97
CA LEU A 173 14.76 -14.13 23.41
C LEU A 173 15.97 -13.19 23.25
N ALA A 174 17.16 -13.62 23.65
CA ALA A 174 18.39 -12.85 23.46
C ALA A 174 18.66 -12.56 21.98
N MET A 175 18.49 -13.55 21.10
CA MET A 175 18.64 -13.42 19.65
C MET A 175 17.62 -12.45 19.03
N VAL A 176 16.34 -12.53 19.42
CA VAL A 176 15.23 -11.74 18.87
C VAL A 176 15.21 -10.31 19.42
N CYS A 177 15.51 -10.16 20.71
CA CYS A 177 15.51 -8.87 21.40
C CYS A 177 16.89 -8.20 21.44
N HIS A 178 17.86 -8.71 20.68
CA HIS A 178 19.19 -8.15 20.61
C HIS A 178 19.15 -6.65 20.24
N PRO A 179 19.96 -5.77 20.86
CA PRO A 179 19.93 -4.31 20.60
C PRO A 179 20.21 -3.88 19.15
N ARG A 180 20.85 -4.76 18.37
CA ARG A 180 21.12 -4.55 16.94
C ARG A 180 20.05 -5.14 16.01
N GLY A 181 19.08 -5.87 16.58
CA GLY A 181 17.90 -6.36 15.89
C GLY A 181 16.76 -5.36 15.95
N HIS A 182 15.78 -5.57 15.09
CA HIS A 182 14.61 -4.71 14.95
C HIS A 182 13.36 -5.46 14.45
N ALA A 183 13.34 -6.79 14.55
CA ALA A 183 12.17 -7.59 14.16
C ALA A 183 10.91 -7.13 14.89
N VAL A 184 11.00 -6.97 16.22
CA VAL A 184 9.85 -6.57 17.05
C VAL A 184 9.44 -5.12 16.79
N GLN A 185 10.39 -4.19 16.78
CA GLN A 185 10.08 -2.77 16.69
C GLN A 185 9.60 -2.33 15.30
N LEU A 186 9.92 -3.08 14.25
CA LEU A 186 9.50 -2.78 12.87
C LEU A 186 8.32 -3.61 12.40
N HIS A 187 8.14 -4.81 12.94
CA HIS A 187 7.20 -5.81 12.40
C HIS A 187 6.45 -6.58 13.50
N GLY A 188 6.62 -6.22 14.77
CA GLY A 188 5.87 -6.81 15.87
C GLY A 188 4.46 -6.23 16.03
N PRO A 189 3.66 -6.83 16.92
CA PRO A 189 2.25 -6.49 17.09
C PRO A 189 1.99 -5.08 17.59
N ASP A 190 2.96 -4.42 18.23
CA ASP A 190 2.77 -3.06 18.78
C ASP A 190 3.06 -1.95 17.76
N VAL A 191 3.46 -2.28 16.53
CA VAL A 191 3.64 -1.27 15.48
C VAL A 191 2.26 -0.80 15.00
N SER A 192 1.90 0.46 15.28
CA SER A 192 0.60 1.01 14.90
C SER A 192 0.40 1.07 13.37
N ASP A 193 -0.86 1.09 12.93
CA ASP A 193 -1.20 1.31 11.52
C ASP A 193 -0.67 2.65 11.01
N GLU A 194 -0.75 3.72 11.82
CA GLU A 194 -0.23 5.04 11.46
C GLU A 194 1.27 5.01 11.17
N ALA A 195 2.03 4.20 11.92
CA ALA A 195 3.46 3.98 11.70
C ALA A 195 3.73 3.15 10.45
N LEU A 196 2.91 2.14 10.15
CA LEU A 196 3.03 1.36 8.90
C LEU A 196 2.71 2.21 7.68
N MET A 197 1.65 3.03 7.73
CA MET A 197 1.32 4.01 6.70
C MET A 197 2.48 5.00 6.49
N ALA A 198 3.04 5.55 7.57
CA ALA A 198 4.18 6.46 7.49
C ALA A 198 5.41 5.80 6.89
N ARG A 199 5.62 4.51 7.18
CA ARG A 199 6.70 3.71 6.62
C ARG A 199 6.51 3.46 5.13
N VAL A 200 5.34 3.03 4.68
CA VAL A 200 5.11 2.75 3.26
C VAL A 200 5.01 4.03 2.44
N SER A 201 4.31 5.07 2.90
CA SER A 201 4.08 6.30 2.13
C SER A 201 5.28 7.25 2.16
N TRP A 202 5.98 7.34 3.29
CA TRP A 202 7.02 8.37 3.50
C TRP A 202 8.37 7.81 3.92
N LYS A 203 8.52 6.48 3.95
CA LYS A 203 9.75 5.80 4.38
C LYS A 203 10.17 6.25 5.79
N LYS A 204 9.22 6.57 6.67
CA LYS A 204 9.53 6.85 8.09
C LYS A 204 9.80 5.55 8.80
N ASP A 205 10.91 5.48 9.51
CA ASP A 205 11.27 4.31 10.31
C ASP A 205 10.35 4.21 11.55
N PRO A 206 9.56 3.13 11.72
CA PRO A 206 8.75 2.92 12.92
C PRO A 206 9.55 2.93 14.22
N MET A 207 10.86 2.64 14.20
CA MET A 207 11.69 2.74 15.41
C MET A 207 12.02 4.17 15.81
N GLY A 208 11.81 5.15 14.92
CA GLY A 208 12.21 6.53 15.14
C GLY A 208 13.74 6.73 15.17
N ARG A 209 14.52 5.83 14.55
CA ARG A 209 15.99 6.00 14.49
C ARG A 209 16.36 7.21 13.66
N THR A 210 17.33 7.98 14.16
CA THR A 210 17.85 9.20 13.50
C THR A 210 19.27 9.03 12.97
N ASP A 211 19.79 7.80 12.95
CA ASP A 211 21.11 7.49 12.43
C ASP A 211 21.22 7.75 10.91
N THR A 212 22.45 7.70 10.39
CA THR A 212 22.75 8.03 8.99
C THR A 212 22.06 7.13 7.96
N LYS A 213 21.51 5.98 8.35
CA LYS A 213 20.78 5.06 7.46
C LYS A 213 19.26 5.17 7.61
N ASN A 214 18.77 5.68 8.74
CA ASN A 214 17.34 5.71 9.04
C ASN A 214 16.77 7.13 9.24
N SER A 215 17.61 8.16 9.16
CA SER A 215 17.20 9.56 9.32
C SER A 215 16.00 9.89 8.44
N TRP A 216 14.97 10.47 9.05
CA TRP A 216 13.76 10.97 8.41
C TRP A 216 13.55 12.43 8.83
N ARG A 217 13.24 13.31 7.87
CA ARG A 217 12.82 14.69 8.14
C ARG A 217 11.83 15.16 7.09
N ARG A 218 10.90 16.02 7.51
CA ARG A 218 10.02 16.80 6.65
C ARG A 218 10.49 18.25 6.66
N ASP A 219 10.51 18.89 5.49
CA ASP A 219 10.68 20.32 5.39
C ASP A 219 9.31 21.00 5.60
N PRO A 220 9.18 21.92 6.56
CA PRO A 220 7.89 22.55 6.87
C PRO A 220 7.40 23.51 5.77
N ASP A 221 8.30 24.09 4.97
CA ASP A 221 7.96 25.17 4.05
C ASP A 221 7.35 24.65 2.74
N ASP A 222 7.92 23.57 2.20
CA ASP A 222 7.48 22.97 0.93
C ASP A 222 6.91 21.55 1.07
N GLY A 223 6.94 20.98 2.28
CA GLY A 223 6.42 19.64 2.56
C GLY A 223 7.30 18.50 2.01
N THR A 224 8.49 18.78 1.49
CA THR A 224 9.42 17.76 1.02
C THR A 224 9.85 16.84 2.15
N VAL A 225 10.13 15.57 1.83
CA VAL A 225 10.51 14.55 2.80
C VAL A 225 11.84 13.92 2.41
N HIS A 226 12.79 13.95 3.33
CA HIS A 226 14.07 13.28 3.19
C HIS A 226 14.11 12.05 4.08
N SER A 227 14.30 10.88 3.46
CA SER A 227 14.49 9.63 4.18
C SER A 227 15.54 8.76 3.53
N LYS A 228 16.40 8.15 4.37
CA LYS A 228 17.37 7.14 3.95
C LYS A 228 16.92 5.71 4.24
N HIS A 229 15.82 5.53 4.97
CA HIS A 229 15.30 4.22 5.32
C HIS A 229 15.00 3.39 4.06
N GLY A 230 15.40 2.12 4.03
CA GLY A 230 15.16 1.23 2.89
C GLY A 230 13.87 0.45 3.08
N ILE A 231 12.86 0.73 2.25
CA ILE A 231 11.61 -0.04 2.22
C ILE A 231 11.00 0.00 0.81
N GLY A 232 10.41 -1.12 0.40
CA GLY A 232 9.73 -1.29 -0.88
C GLY A 232 8.36 -0.59 -0.90
N HIS A 233 7.42 -1.21 -1.60
CA HIS A 233 6.03 -0.74 -1.74
C HIS A 233 5.08 -1.41 -0.73
N VAL A 234 5.59 -2.24 0.18
CA VAL A 234 4.81 -2.92 1.23
C VAL A 234 5.45 -2.65 2.58
N ALA A 235 4.62 -2.43 3.60
CA ALA A 235 5.01 -2.42 5.01
C ALA A 235 4.01 -3.26 5.80
N GLY A 236 4.48 -4.33 6.44
CA GLY A 236 3.66 -5.22 7.25
C GLY A 236 4.21 -5.47 8.64
N ARG A 237 3.33 -5.95 9.51
CA ARG A 237 3.62 -6.47 10.84
C ARG A 237 2.89 -7.79 11.05
N PHE A 238 3.38 -8.58 12.00
CA PHE A 238 2.59 -9.64 12.60
C PHE A 238 1.57 -9.04 13.56
N THR A 239 0.35 -9.59 13.58
CA THR A 239 -0.75 -9.08 14.40
C THR A 239 -0.65 -9.50 15.86
N THR A 240 0.07 -10.61 16.13
CA THR A 240 0.26 -11.16 17.47
C THR A 240 1.72 -11.57 17.70
N VAL A 241 2.08 -11.77 18.97
CA VAL A 241 3.39 -12.32 19.34
C VAL A 241 3.54 -13.77 18.87
N GLU A 242 2.45 -14.54 18.90
CA GLU A 242 2.41 -15.91 18.39
C GLU A 242 2.74 -15.95 16.88
N ALA A 243 2.09 -15.09 16.10
CA ALA A 243 2.36 -14.97 14.66
C ALA A 243 3.82 -14.60 14.36
N LEU A 244 4.42 -13.68 15.13
CA LEU A 244 5.84 -13.34 15.02
C LEU A 244 6.77 -14.51 15.38
N ALA A 245 6.38 -15.35 16.34
CA ALA A 245 7.18 -16.48 16.80
C ALA A 245 7.14 -17.67 15.84
N LYS A 246 6.04 -17.88 15.11
CA LYS A 246 5.82 -19.00 14.18
C LYS A 246 6.98 -19.25 13.19
N PRO A 247 7.50 -18.24 12.44
CA PRO A 247 8.64 -18.46 11.55
C PRO A 247 9.92 -18.91 12.28
N LEU A 248 10.17 -18.38 13.47
CA LEU A 248 11.32 -18.74 14.30
C LEU A 248 11.20 -20.18 14.82
N GLN A 249 10.00 -20.58 15.26
CA GLN A 249 9.72 -21.96 15.67
C GLN A 249 9.94 -22.94 14.51
N ALA A 250 9.48 -22.59 13.31
CA ALA A 250 9.65 -23.42 12.12
C ALA A 250 11.14 -23.56 11.73
N LEU A 251 11.90 -22.46 11.77
CA LEU A 251 13.34 -22.48 11.51
C LEU A 251 14.08 -23.32 12.56
N LEU A 252 13.79 -23.14 13.85
CA LEU A 252 14.39 -23.94 14.92
C LEU A 252 14.09 -25.43 14.76
N ALA A 253 12.83 -25.78 14.49
CA ALA A 253 12.43 -27.16 14.26
C ALA A 253 13.15 -27.78 13.05
N HIS A 254 13.28 -27.01 11.96
CA HIS A 254 14.00 -27.43 10.75
C HIS A 254 15.48 -27.72 11.03
N THR A 255 16.11 -26.94 11.91
CA THR A 255 17.54 -27.09 12.24
C THR A 255 17.81 -28.04 13.40
N GLY A 256 16.82 -28.77 13.93
CA GLY A 256 17.03 -29.78 14.98
C GLY A 256 16.53 -29.39 16.38
N GLY A 257 15.88 -28.24 16.52
CA GLY A 257 15.14 -27.84 17.73
C GLY A 257 15.96 -27.21 18.85
N THR A 258 17.28 -26.99 18.66
CA THR A 258 18.15 -26.30 19.63
C THR A 258 18.84 -25.09 18.99
N ILE A 259 19.30 -24.16 19.84
CA ILE A 259 20.03 -22.97 19.37
C ILE A 259 21.41 -23.33 18.83
N GLU A 260 22.09 -24.30 19.43
CA GLU A 260 23.38 -24.80 18.92
C GLU A 260 23.19 -25.38 17.52
N SER A 261 22.12 -26.15 17.30
CA SER A 261 21.86 -26.77 16.00
C SER A 261 21.48 -25.72 14.94
N LEU A 262 20.77 -24.65 15.34
CA LEU A 262 20.54 -23.48 14.48
C LEU A 262 21.85 -22.77 14.13
N HIS A 263 22.70 -22.48 15.12
CA HIS A 263 23.98 -21.81 14.89
C HIS A 263 24.91 -22.65 14.01
N ASP A 264 24.99 -23.96 14.23
CA ASP A 264 25.77 -24.89 13.41
C ASP A 264 25.26 -24.93 11.96
N HIS A 265 23.94 -24.90 11.76
CA HIS A 265 23.35 -24.80 10.43
C HIS A 265 23.74 -23.47 9.76
N LEU A 266 23.58 -22.35 10.47
CA LEU A 266 23.90 -21.02 9.93
C LEU A 266 25.40 -20.89 9.60
N ASP A 267 26.29 -21.40 10.44
CA ASP A 267 27.73 -21.37 10.20
C ASP A 267 28.15 -22.22 8.99
N ARG A 268 27.45 -23.33 8.75
CA ARG A 268 27.72 -24.21 7.62
C ARG A 268 27.24 -23.64 6.29
N HIS A 269 26.05 -23.05 6.26
CA HIS A 269 25.39 -22.62 5.03
C HIS A 269 25.55 -21.13 4.73
N TYR A 270 25.91 -20.31 5.73
CA TYR A 270 26.08 -18.87 5.60
C TYR A 270 27.41 -18.40 6.23
N PRO A 271 28.57 -18.91 5.73
CA PRO A 271 29.88 -18.66 6.33
C PRO A 271 30.30 -17.18 6.36
N ASP A 272 29.71 -16.34 5.49
CA ASP A 272 29.93 -14.90 5.47
C ASP A 272 29.24 -14.15 6.63
N GLY A 273 28.50 -14.86 7.48
CA GLY A 273 27.85 -14.28 8.65
C GLY A 273 26.58 -13.49 8.35
N LEU A 274 25.93 -13.74 7.21
CA LEU A 274 24.64 -13.16 6.83
C LEU A 274 23.75 -14.24 6.22
N ALA A 275 22.57 -14.46 6.82
CA ALA A 275 21.56 -15.38 6.33
C ALA A 275 20.27 -14.62 5.98
N LEU A 276 19.81 -14.78 4.75
CA LEU A 276 18.54 -14.26 4.24
C LEU A 276 17.63 -15.46 3.98
N ILE A 277 16.74 -15.76 4.92
CA ILE A 277 15.93 -16.99 4.90
C ILE A 277 14.47 -16.61 4.68
N PHE A 278 13.79 -17.27 3.75
CA PHE A 278 12.35 -17.19 3.57
C PHE A 278 11.70 -18.45 4.13
N VAL A 279 10.83 -18.29 5.13
CA VAL A 279 10.01 -19.37 5.69
C VAL A 279 8.61 -19.27 5.10
N ALA A 280 8.18 -20.27 4.33
CA ALA A 280 6.85 -20.22 3.72
C ALA A 280 5.76 -20.26 4.80
N ALA A 281 4.60 -19.66 4.51
CA ALA A 281 3.48 -19.59 5.44
C ALA A 281 3.03 -20.98 5.90
N GLU A 282 3.01 -21.96 4.98
CA GLU A 282 2.69 -23.37 5.28
C GLU A 282 3.66 -23.98 6.31
N ASP A 283 4.97 -23.76 6.14
CA ASP A 283 6.01 -24.27 7.03
C ASP A 283 5.94 -23.60 8.41
N ALA A 284 5.67 -22.29 8.43
CA ALA A 284 5.49 -21.52 9.66
C ALA A 284 4.12 -21.73 10.33
N ARG A 285 3.15 -22.33 9.63
CA ARG A 285 1.73 -22.38 10.03
C ARG A 285 1.13 -20.98 10.22
N LEU A 286 1.56 -20.02 9.40
CA LEU A 286 0.94 -18.69 9.30
C LEU A 286 -0.40 -18.82 8.58
N VAL A 287 -1.42 -18.13 9.08
CA VAL A 287 -2.78 -18.13 8.53
C VAL A 287 -3.25 -16.70 8.24
N PRO A 288 -4.29 -16.52 7.40
CA PRO A 288 -4.95 -15.22 7.26
C PRO A 288 -5.29 -14.60 8.63
N GLY A 289 -4.94 -13.33 8.82
CA GLY A 289 -5.05 -12.59 10.06
C GLY A 289 -3.78 -12.60 10.94
N ASP A 290 -2.77 -13.41 10.63
CA ASP A 290 -1.48 -13.39 11.34
C ASP A 290 -0.61 -12.19 10.95
N ALA A 291 -0.88 -11.59 9.79
CA ALA A 291 -0.21 -10.37 9.33
C ALA A 291 -1.23 -9.29 8.98
N THR A 292 -0.76 -8.05 9.05
CA THR A 292 -1.48 -6.89 8.53
C THR A 292 -0.49 -5.85 8.08
N GLY A 293 -0.89 -5.01 7.13
CA GLY A 293 -0.08 -3.90 6.69
C GLY A 293 -0.72 -3.07 5.61
N PHE A 294 0.16 -2.38 4.89
CA PHE A 294 -0.22 -1.55 3.76
C PHE A 294 0.71 -1.82 2.59
N ARG A 295 0.13 -1.85 1.38
CA ARG A 295 0.88 -1.86 0.12
C ARG A 295 0.55 -0.61 -0.69
N GLY A 296 1.43 -0.25 -1.62
CA GLY A 296 1.12 0.75 -2.63
C GLY A 296 -0.10 0.34 -3.46
N ALA A 297 -0.99 1.28 -3.74
CA ALA A 297 -2.14 1.02 -4.61
C ALA A 297 -1.70 0.80 -6.07
N GLY A 298 -2.32 -0.16 -6.74
CA GLY A 298 -2.02 -0.59 -8.09
C GLY A 298 -0.59 -1.12 -8.21
N THR A 299 -0.26 -2.18 -7.48
CA THR A 299 1.08 -2.79 -7.43
C THR A 299 1.08 -4.30 -7.65
N SER A 300 0.06 -4.87 -8.32
CA SER A 300 -0.04 -6.33 -8.51
C SER A 300 1.06 -6.94 -9.38
N THR A 301 1.82 -6.12 -10.10
CA THR A 301 2.99 -6.56 -10.89
C THR A 301 4.26 -5.83 -10.47
N ALA A 302 5.42 -6.48 -10.65
CA ALA A 302 6.72 -5.89 -10.32
C ALA A 302 6.96 -4.54 -11.02
N ARG A 303 6.52 -4.39 -12.28
CA ARG A 303 6.60 -3.14 -13.04
C ARG A 303 5.77 -2.03 -12.36
N MET A 304 4.55 -2.35 -11.96
CA MET A 304 3.65 -1.39 -11.31
C MET A 304 4.14 -1.00 -9.91
N ALA A 305 4.65 -1.97 -9.13
CA ALA A 305 5.33 -1.72 -7.86
C ALA A 305 6.55 -0.78 -8.01
N GLN A 306 7.32 -0.93 -9.10
CA GLN A 306 8.43 -0.04 -9.41
C GLN A 306 7.94 1.37 -9.75
N HIS A 307 6.95 1.52 -10.63
CA HIS A 307 6.36 2.81 -10.96
C HIS A 307 5.79 3.52 -9.72
N TRP A 308 5.09 2.79 -8.84
CA TRP A 308 4.59 3.33 -7.58
C TRP A 308 5.74 3.81 -6.68
N THR A 309 6.82 3.03 -6.58
CA THR A 309 8.01 3.42 -5.81
C THR A 309 8.68 4.67 -6.37
N HIS A 310 8.73 4.82 -7.70
CA HIS A 310 9.22 6.02 -8.35
C HIS A 310 8.32 7.23 -8.10
N ALA A 311 7.00 7.04 -8.15
CA ALA A 311 6.03 8.09 -7.87
C ALA A 311 6.08 8.55 -6.40
N ARG A 312 6.23 7.61 -5.45
CA ARG A 312 6.46 7.94 -4.04
C ARG A 312 7.73 8.77 -3.87
N ARG A 313 8.83 8.37 -4.52
CA ARG A 313 10.09 9.13 -4.48
C ARG A 313 9.91 10.54 -5.03
N ASP A 314 9.22 10.67 -6.16
CA ASP A 314 8.93 11.98 -6.77
C ASP A 314 8.05 12.84 -5.86
N SER A 315 7.06 12.24 -5.19
CA SER A 315 6.22 12.92 -4.21
C SER A 315 7.04 13.46 -3.03
N MET A 316 7.90 12.61 -2.45
CA MET A 316 8.77 13.00 -1.35
C MET A 316 9.73 14.13 -1.75
N ALA A 317 10.30 14.06 -2.96
CA ALA A 317 11.30 15.03 -3.42
C ALA A 317 10.71 16.40 -3.80
N ASN A 318 9.43 16.45 -4.18
CA ASN A 318 8.80 17.65 -4.72
C ASN A 318 7.65 18.19 -3.85
N GLY A 319 7.51 17.71 -2.60
CA GLY A 319 6.41 18.15 -1.72
C GLY A 319 5.03 17.73 -2.23
N GLY A 320 4.96 16.71 -3.08
CA GLY A 320 3.70 16.20 -3.61
C GLY A 320 2.84 15.52 -2.54
N GLY A 321 1.52 15.47 -2.75
CA GLY A 321 0.61 14.72 -1.90
C GLY A 321 0.90 13.21 -1.89
N PRO A 322 0.57 12.48 -0.80
CA PRO A 322 0.92 11.08 -0.63
C PRO A 322 0.42 10.20 -1.77
N MET A 323 1.27 9.26 -2.20
CA MET A 323 0.82 8.17 -3.06
C MET A 323 -0.19 7.29 -2.31
N PRO A 324 -1.27 6.86 -2.97
CA PRO A 324 -2.26 5.98 -2.36
C PRO A 324 -1.68 4.63 -1.95
N ILE A 325 -2.17 4.16 -0.81
CA ILE A 325 -1.87 2.85 -0.23
C ILE A 325 -3.17 2.13 0.09
N VAL A 326 -3.15 0.81 0.15
CA VAL A 326 -4.31 -0.01 0.55
C VAL A 326 -3.89 -0.96 1.66
N ARG A 327 -4.84 -1.27 2.55
CA ARG A 327 -4.67 -2.32 3.55
C ARG A 327 -4.43 -3.66 2.85
N THR A 328 -3.58 -4.48 3.46
CA THR A 328 -3.27 -5.81 2.96
C THR A 328 -2.96 -6.75 4.11
N ASP A 329 -3.28 -8.01 3.94
CA ASP A 329 -2.74 -9.13 4.69
C ASP A 329 -1.79 -9.90 3.77
N GLN A 330 -0.49 -9.77 4.01
CA GLN A 330 0.54 -10.41 3.18
C GLN A 330 0.40 -11.94 3.13
N ILE A 331 -0.25 -12.55 4.14
CA ILE A 331 -0.49 -13.99 4.22
C ILE A 331 -1.77 -14.40 3.48
N ALA A 332 -2.81 -13.56 3.46
CA ALA A 332 -4.07 -13.90 2.77
C ALA A 332 -4.08 -13.51 1.28
N ASP A 333 -3.41 -12.41 0.93
CA ASP A 333 -3.60 -11.75 -0.37
C ASP A 333 -2.69 -12.30 -1.48
N ASN A 334 -1.89 -13.35 -1.22
CA ASN A 334 -0.83 -13.79 -2.12
C ASN A 334 -0.76 -15.32 -2.26
N ASP A 335 -0.26 -15.80 -3.40
CA ASP A 335 -0.22 -17.23 -3.72
C ASP A 335 0.85 -18.02 -2.95
N ARG A 336 1.99 -17.38 -2.61
CA ARG A 336 3.14 -18.05 -1.96
C ARG A 336 3.71 -17.22 -0.80
N PRO A 337 2.88 -16.86 0.18
CA PRO A 337 3.27 -15.95 1.24
C PRO A 337 4.17 -16.64 2.26
N GLY A 338 4.78 -15.84 3.13
CA GLY A 338 5.60 -16.33 4.22
C GLY A 338 6.20 -15.22 5.06
N ALA A 339 7.33 -15.53 5.69
CA ALA A 339 8.11 -14.58 6.46
C ALA A 339 9.56 -14.55 5.97
N ALA A 340 10.05 -13.35 5.72
CA ALA A 340 11.45 -13.09 5.43
C ALA A 340 12.21 -12.82 6.72
N MET A 341 13.30 -13.55 6.93
CA MET A 341 14.16 -13.48 8.10
C MET A 341 15.57 -13.09 7.69
N ILE A 342 16.15 -12.12 8.40
CA ILE A 342 17.54 -11.72 8.23
C ILE A 342 18.25 -12.01 9.53
N LEU A 343 19.20 -12.95 9.49
CA LEU A 343 20.10 -13.23 10.61
C LEU A 343 21.51 -12.77 10.26
N ARG A 344 22.24 -12.30 11.25
CA ARG A 344 23.61 -11.83 11.07
C ARG A 344 24.49 -12.25 12.23
N LYS A 345 25.71 -12.68 11.94
CA LYS A 345 26.74 -12.94 12.92
C LYS A 345 27.34 -11.62 13.42
N ILE A 346 27.24 -11.38 14.72
CA ILE A 346 27.73 -10.19 15.43
C ILE A 346 28.53 -10.67 16.62
N ASP A 347 29.80 -10.25 16.69
CA ASP A 347 30.70 -10.56 17.80
C ASP A 347 30.80 -12.07 18.12
N GLY A 348 30.63 -12.91 17.09
CA GLY A 348 30.67 -14.37 17.18
C GLY A 348 29.31 -15.06 17.31
N GLU A 349 28.23 -14.32 17.57
CA GLU A 349 26.89 -14.86 17.82
C GLU A 349 25.91 -14.53 16.69
N TRP A 350 25.00 -15.44 16.37
CA TRP A 350 23.94 -15.17 15.41
C TRP A 350 22.81 -14.38 16.06
N VAL A 351 22.42 -13.30 15.40
CA VAL A 351 21.38 -12.37 15.85
C VAL A 351 20.29 -12.28 14.79
N LEU A 352 19.02 -12.29 15.21
CA LEU A 352 17.92 -11.96 14.31
C LEU A 352 17.88 -10.43 14.11
N ILE A 353 18.30 -9.98 12.93
CA ILE A 353 18.23 -8.56 12.56
C ILE A 353 16.79 -8.16 12.32
N THR A 354 16.04 -8.93 11.54
CA THR A 354 14.62 -8.66 11.28
C THR A 354 13.87 -9.93 10.89
N CYS A 355 12.56 -9.92 11.12
CA CYS A 355 11.61 -10.91 10.63
C CYS A 355 10.35 -10.14 10.22
N PHE A 356 9.84 -10.36 9.01
CA PHE A 356 8.67 -9.63 8.51
C PHE A 356 7.80 -10.49 7.61
N PRO A 357 6.46 -10.29 7.62
CA PRO A 357 5.58 -10.96 6.68
C PRO A 357 5.86 -10.46 5.27
N GLU A 358 5.86 -11.38 4.32
CA GLU A 358 6.23 -11.11 2.92
C GLU A 358 5.30 -11.89 1.98
N SER A 359 4.93 -11.24 0.87
CA SER A 359 3.97 -11.75 -0.11
C SER A 359 4.50 -12.92 -0.94
N ALA A 360 5.81 -12.99 -1.14
CA ALA A 360 6.49 -14.07 -1.84
C ALA A 360 7.99 -14.11 -1.51
N GLN A 361 8.66 -15.23 -1.77
CA GLN A 361 10.12 -15.31 -1.67
C GLN A 361 10.78 -14.27 -2.58
N GLY A 362 11.52 -13.34 -1.98
CA GLY A 362 12.39 -12.41 -2.72
C GLY A 362 13.61 -13.12 -3.30
N ASN A 363 14.16 -12.60 -4.41
CA ASN A 363 15.30 -13.20 -5.10
C ASN A 363 16.57 -13.35 -4.23
N ASP A 364 16.72 -12.50 -3.22
CA ASP A 364 17.87 -12.49 -2.31
C ASP A 364 17.70 -13.45 -1.12
N PHE A 365 16.55 -14.09 -0.98
CA PHE A 365 16.24 -15.00 0.14
C PHE A 365 16.29 -16.45 -0.29
N THR A 366 16.95 -17.29 0.49
CA THR A 366 16.92 -18.75 0.34
C THR A 366 15.68 -19.30 1.05
N ARG A 367 14.89 -20.11 0.35
CA ARG A 367 13.73 -20.78 0.97
C ARG A 367 14.22 -21.80 2.01
N MET A 368 13.61 -21.80 3.18
CA MET A 368 13.88 -22.82 4.21
C MET A 368 13.67 -24.23 3.63
N GLY A 369 14.65 -25.11 3.81
CA GLY A 369 14.65 -26.46 3.24
C GLY A 369 15.07 -26.56 1.76
N ALA A 370 15.34 -25.46 1.07
CA ALA A 370 16.09 -25.50 -0.17
C ALA A 370 17.59 -25.66 0.13
N GLU A 371 18.30 -26.45 -0.67
CA GLU A 371 19.77 -26.50 -0.61
C GLU A 371 20.31 -25.11 -0.99
N ALA A 372 21.13 -24.54 -0.09
CA ALA A 372 21.72 -23.21 -0.23
C ALA A 372 22.92 -23.19 -1.18
#